data_AF-A0A918B1P7-F1
#
_entry.id   AF-A0A918B1P7-F1
#
_cell.length_a   1.000
_cell.length_b   1.000
_cell.length_c   1.000
_cell.angle_alpha   90.00
_cell.angle_beta   90.00
_cell.angle_gamma   90.00
#
_symmetry.space_group_name_H-M   'P 1'
#
loop_
_entity.id
_entity.type
_entity.pdbx_description
1 polymer ?
#
loop_
_entity_poly.entity_id
_entity_poly.type
_entity_poly.pdbx_seq_one_letter_code
_entity_poly.pdbx_strand_id
1 'polypeptide(L)' 'MSNHDSSLRGLWAAVIVLGALMAAMLSTAALWTAGAPAYAALGGGGVTFIGVATLGFTLRKFLTE' A
#
# COMPACT_ATOMS: atom_id res chain seq x y z
N MET A 1 -17.93 -25.15 -4.80
CA MET A 1 -17.39 -24.36 -3.66
C MET A 1 -16.23 -23.49 -4.14
N SER A 2 -16.46 -22.60 -5.11
CA SER A 2 -15.41 -21.83 -5.82
C SER A 2 -15.44 -20.32 -5.55
N ASN A 3 -16.51 -19.81 -4.93
CA ASN A 3 -16.65 -18.38 -4.61
C ASN A 3 -15.85 -17.97 -3.37
N HIS A 4 -15.47 -18.92 -2.51
CA HIS A 4 -14.69 -18.62 -1.30
C HIS A 4 -13.27 -18.19 -1.65
N ASP A 5 -12.61 -18.88 -2.58
CA ASP A 5 -11.24 -18.53 -3.00
C ASP A 5 -11.18 -17.15 -3.66
N SER A 6 -12.12 -16.83 -4.55
CA SER A 6 -12.13 -15.54 -5.24
C SER A 6 -12.38 -14.37 -4.27
N SER A 7 -13.31 -14.55 -3.33
CA SER A 7 -13.61 -13.56 -2.29
C SER A 7 -12.43 -13.33 -1.35
N LEU A 8 -11.74 -14.41 -0.95
CA LEU A 8 -10.57 -14.34 -0.06
C LEU A 8 -9.40 -13.63 -0.76
N ARG A 9 -9.18 -13.88 -2.06
CA ARG A 9 -8.18 -13.17 -2.86
C ARG A 9 -8.49 -11.67 -2.96
N GLY A 10 -9.76 -11.31 -3.16
CA GLY A 10 -10.21 -9.92 -3.20
C GLY A 10 -10.03 -9.20 -1.87
N LEU A 11 -10.36 -9.85 -0.76
CA LEU A 11 -10.19 -9.31 0.58
C LEU A 11 -8.71 -9.04 0.89
N TRP A 12 -7.82 -9.96 0.54
CA TRP A 12 -6.38 -9.77 0.70
C TRP A 12 -5.83 -8.60 -0.12
N ALA A 13 -6.27 -8.47 -1.38
CA ALA A 13 -5.89 -7.33 -2.21
C ALA A 13 -6.38 -6.01 -1.60
N ALA A 14 -7.62 -5.98 -1.09
CA ALA A 14 -8.16 -4.81 -0.41
C ALA A 14 -7.34 -4.42 0.82
N VAL A 15 -6.96 -5.39 1.67
CA VAL A 15 -6.13 -5.14 2.86
C VAL A 15 -4.75 -4.58 2.49
N ILE A 16 -4.10 -5.14 1.46
CA ILE A 16 -2.80 -4.65 0.99
C ILE A 16 -2.90 -3.21 0.48
N VAL A 17 -3.92 -2.91 -0.31
CA VAL A 17 -4.15 -1.56 -0.85
C VAL A 17 -4.48 -0.57 0.26
N LEU A 18 -5.31 -0.95 1.24
CA LEU A 18 -5.65 -0.10 2.40
C LEU A 18 -4.42 0.17 3.27
N GLY A 19 -3.58 -0.85 3.51
CA GLY A 19 -2.32 -0.70 4.22
C GLY A 19 -1.33 0.21 3.50
N ALA A 20 -1.19 0.05 2.17
CA ALA A 20 -0.36 0.92 1.34
C ALA A 20 -0.85 2.37 1.35
N LEU A 21 -2.18 2.57 1.30
CA LEU A 21 -2.79 3.90 1.36
C LEU A 21 -2.52 4.60 2.70
N MET A 22 -2.65 3.88 3.82
CA MET A 22 -2.34 4.38 5.15
C MET A 22 -0.85 4.74 5.28
N ALA A 23 0.06 3.89 4.80
CA ALA A 23 1.49 4.16 4.83
C ALA A 23 1.87 5.38 3.97
N ALA A 24 1.25 5.53 2.79
CA ALA A 24 1.43 6.68 1.92
C ALA A 24 0.92 7.99 2.56
N MET A 25 -0.24 7.95 3.21
CA MET A 25 -0.79 9.06 4.00
C MET A 25 0.16 9.46 5.14
N LEU A 26 0.68 8.49 5.90
CA LEU A 26 1.65 8.74 6.97
C LEU A 26 2.94 9.36 6.44
N SER A 27 3.49 8.83 5.35
CA SER A 27 4.72 9.35 4.75
C SER A 27 4.53 10.76 4.20
N THR A 28 3.37 11.03 3.59
CA THR A 28 3.02 12.38 3.11
C THR A 28 2.89 13.35 4.29
N ALA A 29 2.19 12.95 5.35
CA ALA A 29 2.03 13.76 6.55
C ALA A 29 3.38 14.03 7.24
N ALA A 30 4.26 13.04 7.34
CA ALA A 30 5.60 13.19 7.90
C ALA A 30 6.43 14.22 7.10
N LEU A 31 6.42 14.13 5.78
CA LEU A 31 7.10 15.11 4.90
C LEU A 31 6.48 16.50 5.00
N TRP A 32 5.16 16.59 5.14
CA TRP A 32 4.46 17.85 5.37
C TRP A 32 4.86 18.49 6.70
N THR A 33 4.93 17.72 7.79
CA THR A 33 5.39 18.20 9.09
C THR A 33 6.87 18.59 9.11
N ALA A 34 7.69 18.01 8.23
CA ALA A 34 9.09 18.38 8.06
C ALA A 34 9.28 19.67 7.23
N GLY A 35 8.20 20.32 6.78
CA GLY A 35 8.27 21.53 5.95
C GLY A 35 8.71 21.26 4.51
N ALA A 36 8.61 20.01 4.04
CA ALA A 36 9.00 19.66 2.69
C ALA A 36 8.04 20.30 1.66
N PRO A 37 8.56 20.72 0.49
CA PRO A 37 7.74 21.30 -0.56
C PRO A 37 6.70 20.30 -1.07
N ALA A 38 5.54 20.80 -1.52
CA ALA A 38 4.37 19.98 -1.85
C ALA A 38 4.67 18.85 -2.86
N TYR A 39 5.57 19.07 -3.81
CA TYR A 39 5.99 18.04 -4.78
C TYR A 39 6.78 16.89 -4.13
N ALA A 40 7.58 17.18 -3.09
CA ALA A 40 8.34 16.17 -2.35
C ALA A 40 7.42 15.35 -1.43
N ALA A 41 6.43 16.00 -0.79
CA ALA A 41 5.42 15.31 0.01
C ALA A 41 4.54 14.38 -0.86
N LEU A 42 4.08 14.87 -2.03
CA LEU A 42 3.28 14.09 -2.97
C LEU A 42 4.10 12.95 -3.60
N GLY A 43 5.35 13.22 -3.99
CA GLY A 43 6.26 12.23 -4.54
C GLY A 43 6.62 11.15 -3.51
N GLY A 44 6.91 11.55 -2.27
CA GLY A 44 7.22 10.63 -1.18
C GLY A 44 6.06 9.69 -0.85
N GLY A 45 4.83 10.24 -0.78
CA GLY A 45 3.60 9.46 -0.61
C GLY A 45 3.34 8.47 -1.75
N GLY A 46 3.53 8.91 -3.00
CA GLY A 46 3.38 8.05 -4.18
C GLY A 46 4.39 6.89 -4.21
N VAL A 47 5.66 7.18 -3.91
CA VAL A 47 6.72 6.15 -3.85
C VAL A 47 6.46 5.16 -2.71
N THR A 48 6.03 5.63 -1.54
CA THR A 48 5.66 4.73 -0.43
C THR A 48 4.45 3.88 -0.78
N PHE A 49 3.42 4.43 -1.45
CA PHE A 49 2.28 3.66 -1.90
C PHE A 49 2.69 2.51 -2.83
N ILE A 50 3.46 2.83 -3.89
CA ILE A 50 3.91 1.83 -4.86
C ILE A 50 4.81 0.78 -4.19
N GLY A 51 5.74 1.21 -3.32
CA GLY A 51 6.62 0.31 -2.59
C GLY A 51 5.85 -0.66 -1.70
N VAL A 52 4.94 -0.16 -0.87
CA VAL A 52 4.15 -0.98 0.07
C VAL A 52 3.17 -1.89 -0.68
N ALA A 53 2.53 -1.40 -1.75
CA ALA A 53 1.64 -2.21 -2.56
C ALA A 53 2.39 -3.35 -3.27
N THR A 54 3.55 -3.07 -3.86
CA THR A 54 4.40 -4.08 -4.52
C THR A 54 4.90 -5.11 -3.53
N LEU A 55 5.32 -4.67 -2.34
CA LEU A 55 5.81 -5.54 -1.28
C LEU A 55 4.69 -6.43 -0.73
N GLY A 56 3.49 -5.87 -0.49
CA GLY A 56 2.33 -6.63 -0.04
C GLY A 56 1.86 -7.67 -1.08
N PHE A 57 1.89 -7.33 -2.38
CA PHE A 57 1.56 -8.28 -3.45
C PHE A 57 2.60 -9.41 -3.56
N THR A 58 3.87 -9.07 -3.41
CA THR A 58 4.99 -10.03 -3.40
C THR A 58 4.91 -10.95 -2.18
N LEU A 59 4.65 -10.41 -0.99
CA LEU A 59 4.48 -11.20 0.24
C LEU A 59 3.32 -12.18 0.13
N ARG A 60 2.19 -11.72 -0.42
CA ARG A 60 1.04 -12.59 -0.69
C ARG A 60 1.41 -13.71 -1.66
N LYS A 61 2.16 -13.40 -2.72
CA LYS A 61 2.63 -14.41 -3.67
C LYS A 61 3.49 -15.45 -2.95
N PHE A 62 4.47 -15.04 -2.14
CA PHE A 62 5.33 -15.95 -1.37
C PHE A 62 4.64 -16.75 -0.27
N LEU A 63 3.58 -16.22 0.36
CA LEU A 63 2.85 -16.91 1.43
C LEU A 63 1.74 -17.84 0.91
N THR A 64 1.31 -17.66 -0.34
CA THR A 64 0.21 -18.42 -0.94
C THR A 64 0.68 -19.43 -2.00
N GLU A 65 1.90 -19.28 -2.53
CA GLU A 65 2.59 -20.28 -3.37
C GLU A 65 3.59 -21.13 -2.58
#